data_AF-A0A193LKT1-F1
#
_entry.id   AF-A0A193LKT1-F1
#
_cell.length_a   1.000
_cell.length_b   1.000
_cell.length_c   1.000
_cell.angle_alpha   90.00
_cell.angle_beta   90.00
_cell.angle_gamma   90.00
#
_symmetry.space_group_name_H-M   'P 1'
#
loop_
_entity.id
_entity.type
_entity.pdbx_description
1 polymer ?
#
loop_
_entity_poly.entity_id
_entity_poly.type
_entity_poly.pdbx_seq_one_letter_code
_entity_poly.pdbx_strand_id
1 'polypeptide(L)'
;MKKIHIAISTDKIDETIADYSARFGVAPCSSVAGEYALWRTEVMNFSVRQDPGCDSGSLRHLGWEDAQATAFTQETDVNGIVWERFSAEQQADEINELWPDTDYQP
;
A
#
# COMPACT_ATOMS: atom_id res chain seq x y z
N MET A 1 1.04 -17.02 -6.43
CA MET A 1 2.35 -16.38 -6.74
C MET A 1 2.43 -15.12 -5.91
N LYS A 2 3.60 -14.77 -5.36
CA LYS A 2 3.74 -13.53 -4.58
C LYS A 2 3.67 -12.32 -5.50
N LYS A 3 3.01 -11.26 -5.07
CA LYS A 3 2.95 -9.98 -5.79
C LYS A 3 3.69 -8.93 -4.98
N ILE A 4 4.58 -8.19 -5.62
CA ILE A 4 5.36 -7.17 -4.91
C ILE A 4 4.44 -6.02 -4.50
N HIS A 5 4.59 -5.57 -3.26
CA HIS A 5 3.95 -4.39 -2.71
C HIS A 5 4.98 -3.29 -2.52
N ILE A 6 4.66 -2.07 -2.93
CA ILE A 6 5.49 -0.89 -2.74
C ILE A 6 4.64 0.17 -2.05
N ALA A 7 5.10 0.68 -0.91
CA ALA A 7 4.40 1.73 -0.18
C ALA A 7 5.29 2.98 -0.04
N ILE A 8 4.78 4.13 -0.46
CA ILE A 8 5.46 5.42 -0.29
C ILE A 8 4.63 6.38 0.56
N SER A 9 5.28 7.35 1.18
CA SER A 9 4.61 8.49 1.80
C SER A 9 4.31 9.56 0.75
N THR A 10 3.21 10.30 0.93
CA THR A 10 2.96 11.54 0.19
C THR A 10 2.08 12.48 1.00
N ASP A 11 2.35 13.77 0.90
CA ASP A 11 1.48 14.86 1.40
C ASP A 11 0.47 15.35 0.35
N LYS A 12 0.45 14.71 -0.84
CA LYS A 12 -0.32 15.12 -2.02
C LYS A 12 -1.22 13.99 -2.50
N ILE A 13 -2.09 13.48 -1.63
CA ILE A 13 -2.86 12.26 -1.90
C ILE A 13 -3.70 12.38 -3.17
N ASP A 14 -4.53 13.41 -3.32
CA ASP A 14 -5.43 13.54 -4.48
C ASP A 14 -4.67 13.71 -5.80
N GLU A 15 -3.58 14.49 -5.77
CA GLU A 15 -2.70 14.71 -6.93
C GLU A 15 -1.95 13.44 -7.30
N THR A 16 -1.49 12.68 -6.29
CA THR A 16 -0.86 11.37 -6.48
C THR A 16 -1.85 10.38 -7.06
N ILE A 17 -3.11 10.39 -6.60
CA ILE A 17 -4.15 9.54 -7.17
C ILE A 17 -4.31 9.81 -8.67
N ALA A 18 -4.41 11.08 -9.06
CA ALA A 18 -4.53 11.47 -10.46
C ALA A 18 -3.30 11.04 -11.30
N ASP A 19 -2.08 11.33 -10.83
CA ASP A 19 -0.84 11.00 -11.54
C ASP A 19 -0.62 9.48 -11.64
N TYR A 20 -0.72 8.76 -10.53
CA TYR A 20 -0.38 7.34 -10.49
C TYR A 20 -1.45 6.50 -11.17
N SER A 21 -2.72 6.89 -11.11
CA SER A 21 -3.76 6.20 -11.88
C SER A 21 -3.54 6.35 -13.39
N ALA A 22 -3.05 7.51 -13.86
CA ALA A 22 -2.69 7.70 -15.26
C ALA A 22 -1.48 6.85 -15.66
N ARG A 23 -0.47 6.73 -14.78
CA ARG A 23 0.73 5.90 -15.01
C ARG A 23 0.41 4.40 -15.01
N PHE A 24 -0.43 3.95 -14.09
CA PHE A 24 -0.81 2.54 -13.94
C PHE A 24 -1.94 2.13 -14.89
N GLY A 25 -2.64 3.09 -15.49
CA GLY A 25 -3.77 2.85 -16.38
C GLY A 25 -5.03 2.34 -15.66
N VAL A 26 -5.09 2.48 -14.32
CA VAL A 26 -6.21 2.03 -13.49
C VAL A 26 -6.36 2.93 -12.26
N ALA A 27 -7.61 3.16 -11.85
CA ALA A 27 -7.92 3.84 -10.60
C ALA A 27 -7.49 3.00 -9.38
N PRO A 28 -7.27 3.60 -8.20
CA PRO A 28 -7.06 2.82 -7.00
C PRO A 28 -8.28 1.95 -6.69
N CYS A 29 -8.05 0.74 -6.17
CA CYS A 29 -9.13 -0.13 -5.69
C CYS A 29 -9.61 0.25 -4.29
N SER A 30 -8.84 1.05 -3.56
CA SER A 30 -9.25 1.68 -2.30
C SER A 30 -8.61 3.07 -2.19
N SER A 31 -9.37 4.05 -1.72
CA SER A 31 -8.86 5.40 -1.49
C SER A 31 -9.60 6.07 -0.33
N VAL A 32 -8.86 6.78 0.50
CA VAL A 32 -9.35 7.62 1.59
C VAL A 32 -8.88 9.04 1.33
N ALA A 33 -9.82 9.97 1.23
CA ALA A 33 -9.55 11.35 0.87
C ALA A 33 -8.49 11.96 1.79
N GLY A 34 -7.41 12.48 1.21
CA GLY A 34 -6.32 13.11 1.94
C GLY A 34 -5.39 12.15 2.72
N GLU A 35 -5.68 10.85 2.80
CA GLU A 35 -4.95 9.94 3.69
C GLU A 35 -4.29 8.74 3.00
N TYR A 36 -4.96 8.09 2.05
CA TYR A 36 -4.51 6.80 1.53
C TYR A 36 -5.01 6.48 0.13
N ALA A 37 -4.23 5.73 -0.64
CA ALA A 37 -4.72 5.04 -1.82
C ALA A 37 -3.95 3.73 -2.08
N LEU A 38 -4.65 2.73 -2.62
CA LEU A 38 -4.13 1.41 -2.98
C LEU A 38 -4.46 1.10 -4.43
N TRP A 39 -3.45 0.72 -5.21
CA TRP A 39 -3.59 0.14 -6.53
C TRP A 39 -3.19 -1.33 -6.51
N ARG A 40 -4.02 -2.15 -7.13
CA ARG A 40 -3.72 -3.55 -7.44
C ARG A 40 -3.68 -3.68 -8.95
N THR A 41 -2.48 -3.92 -9.48
CA THR A 41 -2.27 -4.13 -10.92
C THR A 41 -1.99 -5.60 -11.20
N GLU A 42 -1.82 -5.96 -12.47
CA GLU A 42 -1.40 -7.31 -12.85
C GLU A 42 -0.01 -7.66 -12.27
N VAL A 43 0.92 -6.69 -12.28
CA VAL A 43 2.35 -6.92 -11.98
C VAL A 43 2.76 -6.56 -10.56
N MET A 44 2.05 -5.64 -9.90
CA MET A 44 2.37 -5.15 -8.56
C MET A 44 1.17 -4.59 -7.81
N ASN A 45 1.29 -4.53 -6.48
CA ASN A 45 0.45 -3.70 -5.63
C ASN A 45 1.26 -2.45 -5.25
N PHE A 46 0.60 -1.30 -5.21
CA PHE A 46 1.22 -0.03 -4.86
C PHE A 46 0.32 0.73 -3.91
N SER A 47 0.85 1.27 -2.82
CA SER A 47 0.08 2.12 -1.92
C SER A 47 0.79 3.43 -1.64
N VAL A 48 -0.01 4.45 -1.34
CA VAL A 48 0.49 5.71 -0.78
C VAL A 48 -0.26 6.04 0.48
N ARG A 49 0.43 6.66 1.44
CA ARG A 49 -0.18 7.14 2.67
C ARG A 49 0.35 8.51 3.05
N GLN A 50 -0.51 9.36 3.58
CA GLN A 50 -0.08 10.55 4.29
C GLN A 50 0.53 10.12 5.62
N ASP A 51 1.84 10.33 5.77
CA ASP A 51 2.58 9.99 6.98
C ASP A 51 3.37 11.22 7.43
N PRO A 52 2.91 11.97 8.45
CA PRO A 52 3.60 13.15 8.95
C PRO A 52 5.01 12.87 9.50
N GLY A 53 5.34 11.60 9.77
CA GLY A 53 6.67 11.19 10.22
C GLY A 53 7.66 10.90 9.09
N CYS A 54 7.22 10.95 7.83
CA CYS A 54 8.03 10.65 6.65
C CYS A 54 7.98 11.79 5.62
N ASP A 55 9.13 12.11 5.01
CA ASP A 55 9.16 13.08 3.91
C ASP A 55 8.31 12.59 2.73
N SER A 56 7.60 13.50 2.06
CA SER A 56 6.81 13.17 0.87
C SER A 56 7.67 12.56 -0.24
N GLY A 57 7.21 11.47 -0.83
CA GLY A 57 7.93 10.68 -1.83
C GLY A 57 8.90 9.65 -1.25
N SER A 58 8.96 9.49 0.07
CA SER A 58 9.84 8.49 0.70
C SER A 58 9.26 7.09 0.65
N LEU A 59 10.13 6.09 0.51
CA LEU A 59 9.75 4.69 0.67
C LEU A 59 9.44 4.39 2.14
N ARG A 60 8.23 3.90 2.43
CA ARG A 60 7.83 3.45 3.78
C ARG A 60 8.22 2.00 3.99
N HIS A 61 7.82 1.12 3.07
CA HIS A 61 8.22 -0.29 3.06
C HIS A 61 8.09 -0.88 1.65
N LEU A 62 8.79 -1.99 1.43
CA LEU A 62 8.48 -2.95 0.38
C LEU A 62 7.74 -4.14 1.00
N GLY A 63 7.17 -5.01 0.18
CA GLY A 63 6.59 -6.22 0.70
C GLY A 63 6.17 -7.23 -0.34
N TRP A 64 5.68 -8.36 0.16
CA TRP A 64 5.05 -9.40 -0.61
C TRP A 64 3.63 -9.62 -0.13
N GLU A 65 2.68 -9.33 -1.01
CA GLU A 65 1.39 -9.97 -0.89
C GLU A 65 1.54 -11.44 -1.28
N ASP A 66 1.26 -12.33 -0.34
CA ASP A 66 1.44 -13.76 -0.46
C ASP A 66 0.20 -14.48 0.08
N ALA A 67 -0.53 -15.14 -0.82
CA ALA A 67 -1.70 -15.96 -0.45
C ALA A 67 -1.37 -17.12 0.52
N GLN A 68 -0.09 -17.45 0.71
CA GLN A 68 0.37 -18.43 1.70
C GLN A 68 0.83 -17.80 3.02
N ALA A 69 0.72 -16.48 3.19
CA ALA A 69 0.99 -15.83 4.47
C ALA A 69 -0.11 -16.17 5.47
N THR A 70 0.26 -16.79 6.59
CA THR A 70 -0.65 -17.11 7.70
C THR A 70 -0.67 -16.02 8.76
N ALA A 71 0.28 -15.09 8.71
CA ALA A 71 0.45 -13.98 9.64
C ALA A 71 1.18 -12.84 8.91
N PHE A 72 0.91 -11.60 9.33
CA PHE A 72 1.74 -10.46 8.97
C PHE A 72 3.14 -10.63 9.58
N THR A 73 4.17 -10.45 8.77
CA THR A 73 5.56 -10.45 9.24
C THR A 73 6.31 -9.27 8.66
N GLN A 74 7.26 -8.73 9.42
CA GLN A 74 8.10 -7.62 9.01
C GLN A 74 9.57 -7.95 9.30
N GLU A 75 10.44 -7.63 8.35
CA GLU A 75 11.90 -7.73 8.50
C GLU A 75 12.58 -6.50 7.88
N THR A 76 13.86 -6.30 8.16
CA THR A 76 14.66 -5.23 7.54
C THR A 76 15.77 -5.86 6.72
N ASP A 77 15.88 -5.47 5.46
CA ASP A 77 16.93 -5.98 4.58
C ASP A 77 18.30 -5.37 4.87
N VAL A 78 19.32 -5.83 4.15
CA VAL A 78 20.70 -5.35 4.30
C VAL A 78 20.91 -3.88 3.94
N ASN A 79 19.94 -3.24 3.27
CA ASN A 79 19.96 -1.82 2.91
C ASN A 79 19.17 -0.96 3.90
N GLY A 80 18.57 -1.55 4.93
CA GLY A 80 17.73 -0.85 5.89
C GLY A 80 16.28 -0.66 5.42
N ILE A 81 15.85 -1.31 4.34
CA ILE A 81 14.47 -1.23 3.86
C ILE A 81 13.62 -2.22 4.65
N VAL A 82 12.50 -1.74 5.17
CA VAL A 82 11.49 -2.57 5.78
C VAL A 82 10.76 -3.39 4.71
N TRP A 83 10.68 -4.70 4.91
CA TRP A 83 9.95 -5.64 4.09
C TRP A 83 8.82 -6.27 4.89
N GLU A 84 7.62 -6.23 4.33
CA GLU A 84 6.43 -6.84 4.91
C GLU A 84 5.98 -8.07 4.11
N ARG A 85 5.37 -9.06 4.75
CA ARG A 85 4.71 -10.17 4.08
C ARG A 85 3.35 -10.38 4.72
N PHE A 86 2.32 -10.38 3.88
CA PHE A 86 0.92 -10.41 4.30
C PHE A 86 0.04 -11.06 3.24
N SER A 87 -1.16 -11.50 3.63
CA SER A 87 -2.21 -11.90 2.70
C SER A 87 -3.07 -10.69 2.28
N ALA A 88 -3.86 -10.83 1.22
CA ALA A 88 -4.75 -9.76 0.78
C ALA A 88 -5.81 -9.42 1.84
N GLU A 89 -6.29 -10.43 2.56
CA GLU A 89 -7.20 -10.28 3.70
C GLU A 89 -6.56 -9.51 4.85
N GLN A 90 -5.29 -9.79 5.17
CA GLN A 90 -4.58 -9.06 6.24
C GLN A 90 -4.40 -7.58 5.90
N GLN A 91 -4.12 -7.25 4.63
CA GLN A 91 -4.09 -5.85 4.20
C GLN A 91 -5.49 -5.22 4.26
N ALA A 92 -6.54 -5.97 3.95
CA ALA A 92 -7.90 -5.46 4.06
C ALA A 92 -8.31 -5.21 5.51
N ASP A 93 -7.95 -6.11 6.43
CA ASP A 93 -8.16 -5.95 7.86
C ASP A 93 -7.46 -4.68 8.38
N GLU A 94 -6.21 -4.43 7.99
CA GLU A 94 -5.47 -3.20 8.36
C GLU A 94 -6.15 -1.94 7.82
N ILE A 95 -6.55 -1.94 6.54
CA ILE A 95 -7.26 -0.80 5.92
C ILE A 95 -8.57 -0.52 6.66
N ASN A 96 -9.33 -1.56 7.01
CA ASN A 96 -10.59 -1.43 7.72
C ASN A 96 -10.41 -1.06 9.20
N GLU A 97 -9.28 -1.42 9.82
CA GLU A 97 -8.94 -0.97 11.18
C GLU A 97 -8.57 0.52 11.21
N LEU A 98 -7.81 0.99 10.21
CA LEU A 98 -7.41 2.39 10.10
C LEU A 98 -8.54 3.29 9.59
N TRP A 99 -9.32 2.81 8.63
CA TRP A 99 -10.40 3.53 7.97
C TRP A 99 -11.66 2.67 7.86
N PRO A 100 -12.42 2.51 8.98
CA PRO A 100 -13.58 1.61 9.04
C PRO A 100 -14.67 1.90 8.01
N ASP A 101 -14.78 3.16 7.56
CA ASP A 101 -15.79 3.59 6.58
C ASP A 101 -15.47 3.14 5.14
N THR A 102 -14.30 2.54 4.90
CA THR A 102 -13.92 2.03 3.56
C THR A 102 -14.60 0.72 3.20
N ASP A 103 -14.95 -0.12 4.19
CA ASP A 103 -15.45 -1.50 4.01
C ASP A 103 -14.70 -2.25 2.90
N TYR A 104 -13.38 -2.11 2.90
CA TYR A 104 -12.54 -2.60 1.83
C TYR A 104 -12.48 -4.13 1.83
N GLN A 105 -12.65 -4.70 0.64
CA GLN A 105 -12.53 -6.13 0.38
C GLN A 105 -11.49 -6.36 -0.73
N PRO A 106 -10.60 -7.35 -0.59
CA PRO A 106 -9.46 -7.57 -1.50
C PRO A 106 -9.82 -8.03 -2.92
#